data_AF-A0AA46V3V0-F1
#
_entry.id   AF-A0AA46V3V0-F1
#
_cell.length_a   1.000
_cell.length_b   1.000
_cell.length_c   1.000
_cell.angle_alpha   90.00
_cell.angle_beta   90.00
_cell.angle_gamma   90.00
#
_symmetry.space_group_name_H-M   'P 1'
#
loop_
_entity.id
_entity.type
_entity.pdbx_description
1 polymer ?
#
loop_
_entity_poly.entity_id
_entity_poly.type
_entity_poly.pdbx_seq_one_letter_code
_entity_poly.pdbx_strand_id
1 'polypeptide(L)' 'MTTTNHQAIAPSTAVESLRTALADAGIVLPSLAVDTASPHLGLVELGRVRADVAAQPTEALRNGGRS' A
#
# COMPACT_ATOMS: atom_id res chain seq x y z
N MET A 1 8.50 -25.03 -7.89
CA MET A 1 7.47 -24.22 -7.19
C MET A 1 8.18 -23.44 -6.11
N THR A 2 8.57 -22.21 -6.43
CA THR A 2 9.37 -21.37 -5.53
C THR A 2 8.39 -20.51 -4.76
N THR A 3 7.99 -20.95 -3.57
CA THR A 3 7.27 -20.09 -2.63
C THR A 3 8.26 -19.01 -2.22
N THR A 4 8.20 -17.86 -2.90
CA THR A 4 8.99 -16.68 -2.54
C THR A 4 8.71 -16.43 -1.07
N ASN A 5 9.76 -16.62 -0.28
CA ASN A 5 9.80 -16.34 1.15
C ASN A 5 9.27 -14.91 1.32
N HIS A 6 8.01 -14.78 1.73
CA HIS A 6 7.40 -13.51 2.07
C HIS A 6 8.10 -13.08 3.35
N GLN A 7 9.30 -12.50 3.20
CA GLN A 7 10.01 -11.83 4.27
C GLN A 7 8.94 -10.96 4.93
N ALA A 8 8.70 -11.16 6.23
CA ALA A 8 7.68 -10.44 6.96
C ALA A 8 8.05 -8.95 6.91
N ILE A 9 7.58 -8.24 5.88
CA ILE A 9 7.76 -6.81 5.75
C ILE A 9 7.02 -6.23 6.94
N ALA A 10 7.72 -5.49 7.79
CA ALA A 10 7.07 -4.82 8.90
C ALA A 10 5.96 -3.93 8.34
N PRO A 11 4.75 -3.95 8.90
CA PRO A 11 3.63 -3.19 8.35
C PRO A 11 3.93 -1.68 8.31
N SER A 12 4.77 -1.18 9.22
CA SER A 12 5.31 0.19 9.18
C SER A 12 6.16 0.46 7.94
N THR A 13 7.04 -0.47 7.56
CA THR A 13 7.85 -0.38 6.33
C THR A 13 6.98 -0.45 5.07
N ALA A 14 5.92 -1.27 5.09
CA ALA A 14 4.95 -1.34 4.00
C ALA A 14 4.18 -0.02 3.85
N VAL A 15 3.73 0.59 4.96
CA VAL A 15 3.09 1.90 4.98
C VAL A 15 4.00 2.99 4.43
N GLU A 16 5.27 3.04 4.86
CA GLU A 16 6.22 4.06 4.41
C GLU A 16 6.55 3.93 2.91
N SER A 17 6.76 2.70 2.45
CA SER A 17 7.01 2.41 1.03
C SER A 17 5.81 2.80 0.17
N LEU A 18 4.60 2.44 0.62
CA LEU A 18 3.37 2.79 -0.07
C LEU A 18 3.13 4.31 -0.09
N ARG A 19 3.39 4.99 1.05
CA ARG A 19 3.29 6.45 1.14
C ARG A 19 4.23 7.15 0.16
N THR A 20 5.45 6.64 0.03
CA THR A 20 6.45 7.18 -0.90
C THR A 20 6.02 6.98 -2.36
N ALA A 21 5.56 5.78 -2.73
CA ALA A 21 5.09 5.50 -4.08
C ALA A 21 3.84 6.32 -4.46
N LEU A 22 2.91 6.50 -3.52
CA LEU A 22 1.74 7.35 -3.74
C LEU A 22 2.13 8.82 -3.87
N ALA A 23 3.05 9.32 -3.04
CA ALA A 23 3.54 10.68 -3.14
C ALA A 23 4.23 10.96 -4.48
N ASP A 24 5.01 10.00 -5.00
CA ASP A 24 5.63 10.08 -6.34
C ASP A 24 4.57 10.19 -7.46
N ALA A 25 3.46 9.46 -7.31
CA ALA A 25 2.29 9.57 -8.17
C ALA A 25 1.42 10.82 -7.91
N GLY A 26 1.82 11.72 -7.00
CA GLY A 26 1.07 12.93 -6.63
C GLY A 26 -0.17 12.68 -5.75
N ILE A 27 -0.28 11.49 -5.16
CA ILE A 27 -1.41 11.04 -4.34
C ILE A 27 -1.05 11.11 -2.86
N VAL A 28 -1.88 11.79 -2.06
CA VAL A 28 -1.70 11.86 -0.60
C VAL A 28 -2.86 11.15 0.10
N LEU A 29 -2.54 10.11 0.87
CA LEU A 29 -3.48 9.39 1.72
C LEU A 29 -3.21 9.69 3.20
N PRO A 30 -3.90 10.67 3.81
CA PRO A 30 -3.67 11.04 5.21
C PRO A 30 -4.17 9.97 6.20
N SER A 31 -5.07 9.09 5.76
CA SER A 31 -5.64 8.02 6.58
C SER A 31 -4.84 6.71 6.51
N LEU A 32 -3.75 6.67 5.74
CA LEU A 32 -2.92 5.47 5.58
C LEU A 32 -2.17 5.17 6.88
N ALA A 33 -2.44 4.01 7.47
CA ALA A 33 -1.84 3.57 8.72
C ALA A 33 -1.66 2.05 8.76
N VAL A 34 -0.92 1.57 9.75
CA VAL A 34 -0.89 0.13 10.07
C VAL A 34 -2.24 -0.26 10.66
N ASP A 35 -2.75 -1.44 10.30
CA ASP A 35 -3.92 -2.00 10.97
C ASP A 35 -3.59 -2.30 12.43
N THR A 36 -4.30 -1.63 13.35
CA THR A 36 -4.18 -1.88 14.78
C THR A 36 -5.20 -2.91 15.27
N ALA A 37 -6.21 -3.25 14.48
CA ALA A 37 -7.26 -4.18 14.89
C ALA A 37 -6.78 -5.64 14.87
N SER A 38 -5.90 -5.99 13.92
CA SER A 38 -5.37 -7.34 13.71
C SER A 38 -3.84 -7.31 13.59
N PRO A 39 -3.10 -6.96 14.66
CA PRO A 39 -1.65 -6.79 14.62
C PRO A 39 -0.89 -8.06 14.22
N HIS A 40 -1.46 -9.24 14.49
CA HIS A 40 -0.88 -10.53 14.11
C HIS A 40 -0.85 -10.80 12.60
N LEU A 41 -1.65 -10.07 11.82
CA LEU A 41 -1.77 -10.25 10.38
C LEU A 41 -0.88 -9.27 9.58
N GLY A 42 -0.29 -8.26 10.24
CA GLY A 42 0.59 -7.29 9.57
C GLY A 42 -0.10 -6.47 8.46
N LEU A 43 -1.39 -6.18 8.64
CA LEU A 43 -2.19 -5.48 7.63
C LEU A 43 -1.91 -3.97 7.61
N VAL A 44 -2.24 -3.34 6.49
CA VAL A 44 -2.18 -1.90 6.27
C VAL A 44 -3.57 -1.38 5.99
N GLU A 45 -4.02 -0.43 6.81
CA GLU A 45 -5.31 0.25 6.66
C GLU A 45 -5.14 1.48 5.76
N LEU A 46 -5.81 1.49 4.61
CA LEU A 46 -5.84 2.66 3.71
C LEU A 46 -6.75 3.78 4.23
N GLY A 47 -7.65 3.45 5.16
CA GLY A 47 -8.66 4.35 5.71
C GLY A 47 -9.72 4.78 4.68
N ARG A 48 -10.42 5.88 4.95
CA ARG A 48 -11.42 6.44 4.01
C ARG A 48 -10.71 7.27 2.95
N VAL A 49 -10.75 6.78 1.71
CA VAL A 49 -10.22 7.47 0.53
C VAL A 49 -11.36 7.86 -0.40
N ARG A 50 -11.20 8.98 -1.13
CA ARG A 50 -12.15 9.35 -2.19
C ARG A 50 -12.04 8.33 -3.32
N ALA A 51 -13.17 8.00 -3.97
CA ALA A 51 -13.20 7.00 -5.04
C ALA A 51 -12.23 7.32 -6.19
N ASP A 52 -12.10 8.60 -6.55
CA ASP A 52 -11.16 9.08 -7.57
C ASP A 52 -9.69 8.79 -7.19
N VAL A 53 -9.35 9.02 -5.92
CA VAL A 53 -8.02 8.73 -5.35
C VAL A 53 -7.77 7.23 -5.22
N ALA A 54 -8.80 6.38 -5.08
CA ALA A 54 -8.65 4.93 -5.14
C ALA A 54 -8.44 4.41 -6.58
N ALA A 55 -8.92 5.15 -7.58
CA ALA A 55 -8.76 4.81 -8.99
C ALA A 55 -7.36 5.16 -9.52
N GLN A 56 -6.76 6.28 -9.10
CA GLN A 56 -5.43 6.69 -9.58
C GLN A 56 -4.31 5.65 -9.33
N PRO A 57 -4.19 4.99 -8.15
CA PRO A 57 -3.24 3.91 -7.92
C PRO A 57 -3.50 2.71 -8.82
N THR A 58 -4.76 2.44 -9.18
CA THR A 58 -5.12 1.32 -10.05
C THR A 58 -4.49 1.49 -11.43
N GLU A 59 -4.53 2.70 -11.99
CA GLU A 59 -3.88 3.03 -13.27
C GLU A 59 -2.36 2.99 -13.16
N ALA A 60 -1.79 3.49 -12.06
CA ALA A 60 -0.35 3.42 -11.81
C ALA A 60 0.16 1.97 -11.69
N LEU A 61 -0.56 1.10 -10.96
CA LEU A 61 -0.22 -0.33 -10.83
C LEU A 61 -0.35 -1.08 -12.16
N ARG A 62 -1.37 -0.78 -12.98
CA ARG A 62 -1.53 -1.41 -14.31
C ARG A 62 -0.39 -1.11 -15.25
N ASN A 63 0.21 0.09 -15.15
CA ASN A 63 1.36 0.49 -15.96
C ASN A 63 2.68 -0.04 -15.40
N GLY A 64 2.85 -0.12 -14.08
CA GLY A 64 4.07 -0.64 -13.43
C GLY A 64 4.16 -2.17 -13.32
N GLY A 65 3.04 -2.90 -13.39
CA GLY A 65 2.99 -4.37 -13.27
C GLY A 65 3.28 -5.15 -14.55
N ARG A 66 3.65 -4.47 -15.65
CA ARG A 66 3.98 -5.06 -16.95
C ARG A 66 5.49 -4.95 -17.27
N SER A 67 6.34 -5.05 -16.25
CA SER A 67 7.80 -5.06 -16.37
C SER A 67 8.39 -6.26 -15.67
#